data_AF-A0A849Y1Z0-F1
#
_entry.id   AF-A0A849Y1Z0-F1
#
_cell.length_a   1.000
_cell.length_b   1.000
_cell.length_c   1.000
_cell.angle_alpha   90.00
_cell.angle_beta   90.00
_cell.angle_gamma   90.00
#
_symmetry.space_group_name_H-M   'P 1'
#
loop_
_entity.id
_entity.type
_entity.pdbx_description
1 polymer ?
#
loop_
_entity_poly.entity_id
_entity_poly.type
_entity_poly.pdbx_seq_one_letter_code
_entity_poly.pdbx_strand_id
1 'polypeptide(L)'
;MTREKQIEYFKGCLMATGREGVEDLLDFIEELGFYDAPASGGNHCCKDGGLLEHTVNVMQYAEKIGLTLLGSAAYNKIHNSVIIASALHDLGKCGRYGSPYYVENMVQDGRPTKKNPEQKYKR
;
A
#
# COMPACT_ATOMS: atom_id res chain seq x y z
N MET A 1 -8.33 -13.03 -7.32
CA MET A 1 -7.55 -14.00 -6.51
C MET A 1 -8.25 -14.13 -5.17
N THR A 2 -8.13 -15.27 -4.46
CA THR A 2 -8.55 -15.32 -3.04
C THR A 2 -7.57 -14.51 -2.19
N ARG A 3 -7.90 -14.21 -0.94
CA ARG A 3 -7.02 -13.44 -0.05
C ARG A 3 -5.71 -14.15 0.18
N GLU A 4 -5.74 -15.45 0.42
CA GLU A 4 -4.55 -16.28 0.62
C GLU A 4 -3.62 -16.16 -0.58
N LYS A 5 -4.16 -16.27 -1.80
CA LYS A 5 -3.39 -16.10 -3.05
C LYS A 5 -2.85 -14.69 -3.22
N GLN A 6 -3.55 -13.66 -2.73
CA GLN A 6 -3.05 -12.28 -2.75
C GLN A 6 -1.89 -12.10 -1.77
N ILE A 7 -1.98 -12.68 -0.57
CA ILE A 7 -0.91 -12.67 0.43
C ILE A 7 0.32 -13.40 -0.12
N GLU A 8 0.13 -14.61 -0.67
CA GLU A 8 1.22 -15.38 -1.28
C GLU A 8 1.89 -14.61 -2.42
N TYR A 9 1.11 -14.00 -3.32
CA TYR A 9 1.66 -13.18 -4.41
C TYR A 9 2.44 -11.97 -3.88
N PHE A 10 1.85 -11.24 -2.92
CA PHE A 10 2.47 -10.06 -2.33
C PHE A 10 3.80 -10.39 -1.63
N LYS A 11 3.79 -11.38 -0.73
CA LYS A 11 4.98 -11.85 -0.01
C LYS A 11 6.02 -12.40 -1.00
N GLY A 12 5.60 -13.25 -1.94
CA GLY A 12 6.46 -13.85 -2.94
C GLY A 12 7.17 -12.82 -3.82
N CYS A 13 6.47 -11.79 -4.29
CA CYS A 13 7.06 -10.72 -5.09
C CYS A 13 8.11 -9.92 -4.31
N LEU A 14 7.82 -9.55 -3.05
CA LEU A 14 8.78 -8.82 -2.20
C LEU A 14 10.02 -9.68 -1.90
N MET A 15 9.83 -10.95 -1.53
CA MET A 15 10.92 -11.90 -1.29
C MET A 15 11.81 -12.09 -2.51
N ALA A 16 11.21 -12.19 -3.71
CA ALA A 16 11.93 -12.34 -4.97
C ALA A 16 12.83 -11.14 -5.32
N THR A 17 12.63 -9.98 -4.71
CA THR A 17 13.52 -8.83 -4.90
C THR A 17 14.91 -9.02 -4.28
N GLY A 18 15.05 -9.98 -3.35
CA GLY A 18 16.30 -10.28 -2.66
C GLY A 18 16.82 -9.14 -1.77
N ARG A 19 15.95 -8.20 -1.39
CA ARG A 19 16.33 -7.08 -0.51
C ARG A 19 16.45 -7.55 0.93
N GLU A 20 17.59 -7.22 1.54
CA GLU A 20 17.83 -7.45 2.96
C GLU A 20 16.74 -6.80 3.83
N GLY A 21 16.27 -7.52 4.86
CA GLY A 21 15.23 -7.07 5.78
C GLY A 21 13.79 -7.21 5.29
N VAL A 22 13.55 -7.84 4.12
CA VAL A 22 12.18 -8.06 3.63
C VAL A 22 11.38 -9.00 4.53
N GLU A 23 11.98 -10.05 5.09
CA GLU A 23 11.29 -10.98 6.00
C GLU A 23 10.76 -10.24 7.24
N ASP A 24 11.63 -9.49 7.93
CA ASP A 24 11.25 -8.67 9.09
C ASP A 24 10.17 -7.63 8.72
N LEU A 25 10.25 -7.04 7.52
CA LEU A 25 9.23 -6.11 7.04
C LEU A 25 7.89 -6.82 6.80
N LEU A 26 7.88 -8.03 6.27
CA LEU A 26 6.65 -8.79 6.04
C LEU A 26 5.97 -9.17 7.35
N ASP A 27 6.75 -9.55 8.36
CA ASP A 27 6.23 -9.81 9.71
C ASP A 27 5.62 -8.53 10.30
N PHE A 28 6.31 -7.39 10.18
CA PHE A 28 5.76 -6.10 10.60
C PHE A 28 4.46 -5.73 9.87
N ILE A 29 4.38 -5.96 8.55
CA ILE A 29 3.18 -5.69 7.73
C ILE A 29 1.99 -6.52 8.21
N GLU A 30 2.23 -7.78 8.58
CA GLU A 30 1.21 -8.68 9.13
C GLU A 30 0.73 -8.21 10.50
N GLU A 31 1.66 -7.90 11.42
CA GLU A 31 1.34 -7.34 12.75
C GLU A 31 0.58 -6.01 12.66
N LEU A 32 0.85 -5.21 11.63
CA LEU A 32 0.16 -3.94 11.36
C LEU A 32 -1.30 -4.14 10.90
N GLY A 33 -1.72 -5.36 10.59
CA GLY A 33 -3.07 -5.68 10.10
C GLY A 33 -3.29 -5.29 8.64
N PHE A 34 -2.22 -5.18 7.83
CA PHE A 34 -2.32 -4.76 6.43
C PHE A 34 -3.22 -5.66 5.57
N TYR A 35 -3.24 -6.96 5.84
CA TYR A 35 -4.01 -7.92 5.04
C TYR A 35 -5.53 -7.81 5.23
N ASP A 36 -5.97 -7.18 6.32
CA ASP A 36 -7.38 -7.00 6.66
C ASP A 36 -7.83 -5.53 6.57
N ALA A 37 -6.88 -4.59 6.48
CA ALA A 37 -7.16 -3.17 6.37
C ALA A 37 -8.04 -2.80 5.14
N PRO A 38 -8.99 -1.87 5.28
CA PRO A 38 -9.67 -1.27 4.14
C PRO A 38 -8.73 -0.32 3.37
N ALA A 39 -8.90 -0.24 2.04
CA ALA A 39 -8.07 0.64 1.21
C ALA A 39 -8.38 2.13 1.41
N SER A 40 -9.58 2.44 1.90
CA SER A 40 -10.08 3.78 2.18
C SER A 40 -11.17 3.75 3.25
N GLY A 41 -11.43 4.88 3.91
CA GLY A 41 -12.47 5.02 4.94
C GLY A 41 -13.89 5.27 4.42
N GLY A 42 -14.13 5.22 3.11
CA GLY A 42 -15.46 5.46 2.54
C GLY A 42 -15.59 5.44 1.01
N ASN A 43 -14.53 5.07 0.28
CA ASN A 43 -14.51 5.05 -1.19
C ASN A 43 -14.20 3.62 -1.69
N HIS A 44 -13.53 3.50 -2.84
CA HIS A 44 -13.14 2.21 -3.42
C HIS A 44 -12.40 1.31 -2.42
N CYS A 45 -12.77 0.03 -2.42
CA CYS A 45 -12.21 -1.00 -1.54
C CYS A 45 -12.26 -0.65 -0.04
N CYS A 46 -13.29 0.10 0.39
CA CYS A 46 -13.65 0.28 1.81
C CYS A 46 -14.31 -1.00 2.37
N LYS A 47 -13.56 -2.10 2.37
CA LYS A 47 -13.98 -3.41 2.85
C LYS A 47 -12.79 -4.13 3.49
N ASP A 48 -13.09 -5.14 4.29
CA ASP A 48 -12.09 -6.05 4.86
C ASP A 48 -11.13 -6.60 3.80
N GLY A 49 -9.83 -6.44 4.03
CA GLY A 49 -8.73 -6.78 3.12
C GLY A 49 -8.69 -5.99 1.81
N GLY A 50 -9.44 -4.89 1.72
CA GLY A 50 -9.48 -4.05 0.53
C GLY A 50 -8.14 -3.41 0.19
N LEU A 51 -7.29 -3.14 1.19
CA LEU A 51 -5.96 -2.55 0.98
C LEU A 51 -5.00 -3.51 0.27
N LEU A 52 -4.98 -4.77 0.69
CA LEU A 52 -4.21 -5.82 0.01
C LEU A 52 -4.70 -6.02 -1.42
N GLU A 53 -6.02 -6.10 -1.63
CA GLU A 53 -6.61 -6.24 -2.97
C GLU A 53 -6.21 -5.09 -3.90
N HIS A 54 -6.32 -3.85 -3.40
CA HIS A 54 -5.88 -2.66 -4.13
C HIS A 54 -4.38 -2.71 -4.47
N THR A 55 -3.54 -3.05 -3.49
CA THR A 55 -2.09 -3.12 -3.66
C THR A 55 -1.67 -4.16 -4.69
N VAL A 56 -2.22 -5.38 -4.63
CA VAL A 56 -1.93 -6.44 -5.61
C VAL A 56 -2.34 -6.02 -7.02
N ASN A 57 -3.48 -5.34 -7.17
CA ASN A 57 -3.89 -4.82 -8.47
C ASN A 57 -2.89 -3.78 -8.99
N VAL A 58 -2.44 -2.84 -8.14
CA VAL A 58 -1.42 -1.84 -8.51
C VAL A 58 -0.11 -2.50 -8.94
N MET A 59 0.37 -3.52 -8.22
CA MET A 59 1.58 -4.28 -8.58
C MET A 59 1.46 -4.91 -9.98
N GLN A 60 0.35 -5.61 -10.25
CA GLN A 60 0.12 -6.28 -11.53
C GLN A 60 0.02 -5.28 -12.69
N TYR A 61 -0.63 -4.13 -12.49
CA TYR A 61 -0.71 -3.11 -13.52
C TYR A 61 0.60 -2.36 -13.71
N ALA A 62 1.35 -2.07 -12.65
CA ALA A 62 2.67 -1.46 -12.75
C ALA A 62 3.61 -2.32 -13.59
N GLU A 63 3.57 -3.64 -13.43
CA GLU A 63 4.34 -4.58 -14.23
C GLU A 63 3.90 -4.61 -15.70
N LYS A 64 2.59 -4.72 -15.95
CA LYS A 64 2.05 -4.68 -17.33
C LYS A 64 2.41 -3.38 -18.04
N ILE A 65 2.30 -2.24 -17.37
CA ILE A 65 2.64 -0.92 -17.91
C ILE A 65 4.14 -0.84 -18.17
N GLY A 66 4.97 -1.23 -17.21
CA GLY A 66 6.43 -1.23 -17.36
C GLY A 66 6.91 -2.07 -18.53
N LEU A 67 6.40 -3.30 -18.67
CA LEU A 67 6.69 -4.18 -19.81
C LEU A 67 6.21 -3.58 -21.14
N THR A 68 5.01 -3.01 -21.16
CA THR A 68 4.43 -2.41 -22.38
C THR A 68 5.24 -1.20 -22.85
N LEU A 69 5.66 -0.33 -21.92
CA LEU A 69 6.34 0.92 -22.25
C LEU A 69 7.83 0.75 -22.53
N LEU A 70 8.50 -0.14 -21.81
CA LEU A 70 9.97 -0.26 -21.85
C LEU A 70 10.45 -1.51 -22.60
N GLY A 71 9.57 -2.49 -22.81
CA GLY A 71 9.98 -3.82 -23.22
C GLY A 71 10.72 -4.58 -22.10
N SER A 72 10.91 -5.89 -22.30
CA SER A 72 11.48 -6.77 -21.27
C SER A 72 12.89 -6.38 -20.84
N ALA A 73 13.79 -6.09 -21.78
CA ALA A 73 15.20 -5.83 -21.48
C ALA A 73 15.42 -4.58 -20.61
N ALA A 74 14.68 -3.50 -20.85
CA ALA A 74 14.79 -2.28 -20.05
C ALA A 74 14.00 -2.39 -18.75
N TYR A 75 12.82 -3.00 -18.78
CA TYR A 75 12.00 -3.21 -17.57
C TYR A 75 12.72 -4.10 -16.54
N ASN A 76 13.38 -5.18 -16.97
CA ASN A 76 14.10 -6.08 -16.06
C ASN A 76 15.19 -5.37 -15.24
N LYS A 77 15.75 -4.25 -15.73
CA LYS A 77 16.74 -3.46 -14.98
C LYS A 77 16.13 -2.69 -13.79
N ILE A 78 14.82 -2.42 -13.84
CA ILE A 78 14.10 -1.65 -12.80
C ILE A 78 13.02 -2.49 -12.08
N HIS A 79 12.82 -3.74 -12.47
CA HIS A 79 11.75 -4.63 -12.00
C HIS A 79 11.60 -4.61 -10.47
N ASN A 80 12.69 -4.91 -9.75
CA ASN A 80 12.66 -4.94 -8.28
C ASN A 80 12.24 -3.59 -7.67
N SER A 81 12.68 -2.47 -8.26
CA SER A 81 12.29 -1.14 -7.78
C SER A 81 10.80 -0.87 -8.00
N VAL A 82 10.25 -1.31 -9.13
CA VAL A 82 8.82 -1.19 -9.44
C VAL A 82 7.99 -2.06 -8.49
N ILE A 83 8.42 -3.29 -8.22
CA ILE A 83 7.77 -4.19 -7.26
C ILE A 83 7.75 -3.57 -5.87
N ILE A 84 8.88 -3.09 -5.36
CA ILE A 84 8.96 -2.47 -4.02
C ILE A 84 8.08 -1.22 -3.95
N ALA A 85 8.18 -0.33 -4.93
CA ALA A 85 7.42 0.91 -4.95
C ALA A 85 5.91 0.64 -4.99
N SER A 86 5.46 -0.28 -5.85
CA SER A 86 4.04 -0.61 -5.99
C SER A 86 3.49 -1.40 -4.79
N ALA A 87 4.25 -2.36 -4.25
CA ALA A 87 3.83 -3.14 -3.09
C ALA A 87 3.71 -2.28 -1.82
N LEU A 88 4.59 -1.30 -1.63
CA LEU A 88 4.67 -0.53 -0.38
C LEU A 88 4.03 0.87 -0.46
N HIS A 89 3.52 1.28 -1.62
CA HIS A 89 3.05 2.65 -1.86
C HIS A 89 2.03 3.16 -0.84
N ASP A 90 1.17 2.26 -0.35
CA ASP A 90 0.05 2.56 0.54
C ASP A 90 0.21 1.94 1.94
N LEU A 91 1.37 1.36 2.27
CA LEU A 91 1.61 0.75 3.59
C LEU A 91 1.32 1.72 4.75
N GLY A 92 1.60 3.01 4.56
CA GLY A 92 1.31 4.04 5.55
C GLY A 92 -0.18 4.19 5.91
N LYS A 93 -1.12 3.63 5.14
CA LYS A 93 -2.56 3.69 5.42
C LYS A 93 -3.01 2.81 6.58
N CYS A 94 -2.25 1.77 6.93
CA CYS A 94 -2.57 0.93 8.08
C CYS A 94 -2.39 1.65 9.42
N GLY A 95 -1.82 2.86 9.41
CA GLY A 95 -1.66 3.67 10.61
C GLY A 95 -0.49 3.23 11.48
N ARG A 96 -0.14 4.07 12.44
CA ARG A 96 0.94 3.86 13.41
C ARG A 96 0.43 2.96 14.55
N TYR A 97 1.30 2.15 15.16
CA TYR A 97 0.99 1.32 16.33
C TYR A 97 0.16 2.12 17.38
N GLY A 98 -1.08 1.70 17.62
CA GLY A 98 -2.01 2.34 18.56
C GLY A 98 -3.04 3.33 17.96
N SER A 99 -3.02 3.61 16.65
CA SER A 99 -4.04 4.45 16.00
C SER A 99 -4.30 4.01 14.55
N PRO A 100 -4.94 2.84 14.35
CA PRO A 100 -5.24 2.33 13.02
C PRO A 100 -6.15 3.32 12.28
N TYR A 101 -5.77 3.70 11.06
CA TYR A 101 -6.53 4.55 10.12
C TYR A 101 -6.55 6.07 10.34
N TYR A 102 -5.78 6.64 11.27
CA TYR A 102 -5.80 8.10 11.51
C TYR A 102 -4.67 8.83 10.76
N VAL A 103 -5.02 9.63 9.75
CA VAL A 103 -4.20 10.77 9.30
C VAL A 103 -4.79 12.00 9.97
N GLU A 104 -4.06 12.62 10.90
CA GLU A 104 -4.45 13.92 11.46
C GLU A 104 -4.57 14.93 10.32
N ASN A 105 -5.80 15.34 9.97
CA ASN A 105 -5.98 16.58 9.24
C ASN A 105 -5.52 17.69 10.19
N MET A 106 -4.35 18.26 9.92
CA MET A 106 -3.83 19.39 10.67
C MET A 106 -4.54 20.65 10.18
N VAL A 107 -5.23 21.34 11.08
CA VAL A 107 -5.66 22.72 10.78
C VAL A 107 -4.43 23.63 10.73
N GLN A 108 -4.58 24.81 10.13
CA GLN A 108 -3.48 25.75 9.84
C GLN A 108 -2.56 26.08 11.05
N ASP A 109 -3.07 25.93 12.28
CA ASP A 109 -2.35 26.17 13.54
C ASP A 109 -1.70 24.90 14.14
N GLY A 110 -1.61 23.79 13.40
CA GLY A 110 -0.90 22.58 13.81
C GLY A 110 -1.61 21.75 14.89
N ARG A 111 -2.95 21.84 14.97
CA ARG A 111 -3.77 21.05 15.89
C ARG A 111 -4.61 20.00 15.14
N PRO A 112 -4.99 18.88 15.78
CA PRO A 112 -5.89 17.89 15.19
C PRO A 112 -7.28 18.50 14.89
N THR A 113 -7.85 18.18 13.74
CA THR A 113 -9.20 18.64 13.35
C THR A 113 -10.29 18.25 14.36
N LYS A 114 -11.11 19.22 14.77
CA LYS A 114 -12.34 19.00 15.55
C LYS A 114 -13.44 18.36 14.68
N LYS A 115 -14.51 17.86 15.31
CA LYS A 115 -15.64 17.10 14.70
C LYS A 115 -16.32 17.76 13.48
N ASN A 116 -16.14 19.07 13.28
CA ASN A 116 -16.54 19.83 12.08
C ASN A 116 -15.43 20.83 11.71
N PRO A 117 -14.42 20.43 10.93
CA PRO A 117 -13.34 21.34 10.58
C PRO A 117 -13.68 22.16 9.33
N GLU A 118 -13.51 23.47 9.40
CA GLU A 118 -13.54 24.31 8.19
C GLU A 118 -12.23 24.11 7.42
N GLN A 119 -12.33 23.55 6.21
CA GLN A 119 -11.17 23.38 5.32
C GLN A 119 -10.74 24.72 4.75
N LYS A 120 -9.45 25.07 4.95
CA LYS A 120 -8.85 26.29 4.41
C LYS A 120 -8.84 26.33 2.87
N TYR A 121 -8.75 25.16 2.23
CA TYR A 121 -8.79 25.02 0.79
C TYR A 121 -9.99 24.14 0.43
N LYS A 122 -11.06 24.75 -0.10
CA LYS A 122 -12.11 24.00 -0.80
C LYS A 122 -11.53 23.57 -2.14
N ARG A 123 -11.50 22.26 -2.43
CA ARG A 123 -11.34 21.78 -3.80
C ARG A 123 -12.58 22.10 -4.61
#